data_AF-A0A534HBI4-F1
#
_entry.id   AF-A0A534HBI4-F1
#
_cell.length_a   1.000
_cell.length_b   1.000
_cell.length_c   1.000
_cell.angle_alpha   90.00
_cell.angle_beta   90.00
_cell.angle_gamma   90.00
#
_symmetry.space_group_name_H-M   'P 1'
#
loop_
_entity.id
_entity.type
_entity.pdbx_description
1 polymer ?
#
loop_
_entity_poly.entity_id
_entity_poly.type
_entity_poly.pdbx_seq_one_letter_code
_entity_poly.pdbx_strand_id
1 'polypeptide(L)' 'MLVPDTSSSAARKLGIPLSTLIGLEKRSIVGPFQRDAAGRRLISAADLDKVRAYLKLRDGRRAA' A
#
# COMPACT_ATOMS: atom_id res chain seq x y z
N MET A 1 -8.25 14.16 -12.02
CA MET A 1 -7.11 13.24 -12.18
C MET A 1 -6.70 12.72 -10.81
N LEU A 2 -6.81 11.42 -10.55
CA LEU A 2 -6.25 10.83 -9.33
C LEU A 2 -4.75 10.62 -9.55
N VAL A 3 -3.91 11.42 -8.91
CA VAL A 3 -2.45 11.26 -9.00
C VAL A 3 -2.06 10.05 -8.15
N PRO A 4 -1.37 9.03 -8.71
CA PRO A 4 -0.89 7.91 -7.91
C PRO A 4 0.07 8.42 -6.82
N ASP A 5 -0.18 8.02 -5.58
CA ASP A 5 0.69 8.35 -4.45
C ASP A 5 1.98 7.52 -4.57
N THR A 6 3.11 8.06 -4.11
CA THR A 6 4.31 7.22 -4.00
C THR A 6 4.11 6.18 -2.91
N SER A 7 4.64 4.97 -3.10
CA SER A 7 4.51 3.89 -2.11
C SER A 7 5.03 4.31 -0.73
N SER A 8 6.07 5.15 -0.68
CA SER A 8 6.61 5.72 0.55
C SER A 8 5.65 6.70 1.24
N SER A 9 5.02 7.59 0.48
CA SER A 9 4.01 8.52 1.01
C SER A 9 2.78 7.77 1.51
N ALA A 10 2.30 6.78 0.74
CA ALA A 10 1.21 5.90 1.14
C ALA A 10 1.51 5.16 2.45
N ALA A 11 2.71 4.58 2.59
CA ALA A 11 3.14 3.91 3.83
C ALA A 11 3.03 4.84 5.04
N ARG A 12 3.54 6.07 4.89
CA ARG A 12 3.52 7.08 5.95
C ARG A 12 2.10 7.51 6.32
N LYS A 13 1.22 7.73 5.34
CA LYS A 13 -0.20 8.07 5.56
C LYS A 13 -0.97 6.95 6.28
N LEU A 14 -0.60 5.70 6.02
CA LEU A 14 -1.21 4.53 6.63
C LEU A 14 -0.57 4.14 7.98
N GLY A 15 0.48 4.86 8.42
CA GLY A 15 1.17 4.56 9.68
C GLY A 15 1.89 3.21 9.69
N ILE A 16 2.23 2.66 8.51
CA ILE A 16 2.91 1.37 8.39
C ILE A 16 4.32 1.54 7.80
N PRO A 17 5.27 0.65 8.14
CA PRO A 17 6.58 0.69 7.50
C PRO A 17 6.45 0.30 6.02
N LEU A 18 7.28 0.91 5.17
CA LEU A 18 7.30 0.65 3.73
C LEU A 18 7.53 -0.84 3.40
N SER A 19 8.27 -1.56 4.25
CA SER A 19 8.47 -3.01 4.15
C SER A 19 7.16 -3.79 4.22
N THR A 20 6.17 -3.31 4.98
CA THR A 20 4.83 -3.93 5.01
C THR A 20 4.18 -3.81 3.65
N LEU A 21 4.17 -2.62 3.05
CA LEU A 21 3.63 -2.37 1.72
C LEU A 21 4.30 -3.23 0.64
N ILE A 22 5.63 -3.35 0.68
CA ILE A 22 6.39 -4.25 -0.21
C ILE A 22 6.01 -5.71 0.04
N GLY A 23 5.81 -6.11 1.30
CA GLY A 23 5.33 -7.46 1.63
C GLY A 23 3.94 -7.76 1.09
N LEU A 24 3.03 -6.78 1.06
CA LEU A 24 1.69 -6.94 0.50
C LEU A 24 1.72 -7.12 -1.02
N GLU A 25 2.63 -6.43 -1.71
CA GLU A 25 2.84 -6.60 -3.16
C GLU A 25 3.41 -7.99 -3.47
N LYS A 26 4.43 -8.45 -2.72
CA LYS A 26 4.97 -9.82 -2.83
C LYS A 26 3.95 -10.92 -2.55
N ARG A 27 2.95 -10.64 -1.70
CA ARG A 27 1.84 -11.56 -1.37
C ARG A 27 0.66 -11.44 -2.34
N SER A 28 0.79 -10.63 -3.40
CA SER A 28 -0.26 -10.36 -4.39
C SER A 28 -1.56 -9.82 -3.78
N ILE A 29 -1.49 -9.20 -2.59
CA ILE A 29 -2.63 -8.51 -1.97
C ILE A 29 -2.91 -7.19 -2.71
N VAL A 30 -1.84 -6.53 -3.17
CA VAL A 30 -1.89 -5.39 -4.07
C VAL A 30 -1.23 -5.75 -5.39
N GLY A 31 -1.58 -5.00 -6.45
CA GLY A 31 -0.91 -5.10 -7.74
C GLY A 31 0.57 -4.69 -7.67
N PRO A 32 1.35 -5.01 -8.73
CA PRO A 32 2.74 -4.62 -8.81
C PRO A 32 2.88 -3.10 -8.80
N PHE A 33 3.85 -2.58 -8.06
CA PHE A 33 4.10 -1.14 -8.04
C PHE A 33 4.57 -0.66 -9.40
N GLN A 34 3.85 0.31 -9.94
CA GLN A 34 4.31 1.05 -11.12
C GLN A 34 5.51 1.91 -10.75
N ARG A 35 6.30 2.32 -11.74
CA ARG A 35 7.38 3.27 -11.55
C ARG A 35 7.09 4.53 -12.34
N ASP A 36 7.29 5.69 -11.73
CA ASP A 36 7.26 6.95 -12.46
C ASP A 36 8.55 7.17 -13.27
N ALA A 37 8.61 8.26 -14.03
CA ALA A 37 9.78 8.63 -14.83
C ALA A 37 11.07 8.84 -13.98
N ALA A 38 10.93 9.08 -12.68
CA ALA A 38 12.04 9.21 -11.74
C ALA A 38 12.41 7.86 -11.08
N GLY A 39 11.79 6.75 -11.49
CA GLY A 39 12.02 5.42 -10.93
C GLY A 39 11.37 5.17 -9.57
N ARG A 40 10.53 6.09 -9.08
CA ARG A 40 9.86 5.97 -7.78
C ARG A 40 8.68 5.00 -7.90
N ARG A 41 8.53 4.14 -6.89
CA ARG A 41 7.39 3.23 -6.80
C ARG A 41 6.10 4.01 -6.53
N LEU A 42 5.09 3.71 -7.33
CA LEU A 42 3.76 4.27 -7.27
C LEU A 42 2.76 3.18 -6.85
N ILE A 43 1.78 3.58 -6.05
CA ILE A 43 0.65 2.73 -5.69
C ILE A 43 -0.63 3.30 -6.29
N SER A 44 -1.46 2.42 -6.86
CA SER A 44 -2.76 2.80 -7.37
C SER A 44 -3.73 3.09 -6.22
N ALA A 45 -4.74 3.92 -6.47
CA ALA A 45 -5.77 4.19 -5.46
C ALA A 45 -6.56 2.94 -5.06
N ALA A 46 -6.80 2.04 -6.01
CA ALA A 46 -7.46 0.76 -5.76
C ALA A 46 -6.61 -0.14 -4.84
N ASP A 47 -5.31 -0.19 -5.06
CA ASP A 47 -4.41 -0.96 -4.19
C ASP A 47 -4.29 -0.32 -2.81
N LEU A 48 -4.28 1.02 -2.72
CA LEU A 48 -4.31 1.72 -1.44
C LEU A 48 -5.54 1.34 -0.62
N ASP A 49 -6.71 1.20 -1.25
CA ASP A 49 -7.94 0.76 -0.60
C ASP A 49 -7.84 -0.69 -0.11
N LYS A 50 -7.26 -1.60 -0.91
CA LYS A 50 -6.95 -2.98 -0.47
C LYS A 50 -6.03 -3.00 0.74
N VAL A 51 -5.00 -2.15 0.79
CA VAL A 51 -4.12 -2.06 1.97
C VAL A 51 -4.92 -1.61 3.20
N ARG A 52 -5.78 -0.60 3.06
CA ARG A 52 -6.64 -0.14 4.17
C ARG A 52 -7.56 -1.24 4.67
N ALA A 53 -8.20 -1.98 3.76
CA ALA A 53 -9.07 -3.11 4.11
C ALA A 53 -8.28 -4.22 4.81
N TYR A 54 -7.09 -4.56 4.30
CA TYR A 54 -6.20 -5.56 4.91
C TYR A 54 -5.79 -5.17 6.34
N LEU A 55 -5.41 -3.91 6.57
CA LEU A 55 -5.03 -3.43 7.90
C LEU A 55 -6.21 -3.48 8.86
N LYS A 56 -7.40 -3.03 8.45
CA LYS A 56 -8.62 -3.15 9.27
C LYS A 56 -8.92 -4.59 9.68
N LEU A 57 -8.80 -5.54 8.76
CA LEU A 57 -9.01 -6.97 9.05
C LEU A 57 -7.93 -7.53 9.98
N ARG A 58 -6.67 -7.08 9.84
CA ARG A 58 -5.56 -7.50 10.70
C ARG A 58 -5.71 -6.98 12.12
N ASP A 59 -6.06 -5.70 12.29
CA ASP A 59 -6.24 -5.08 13.59
C ASP A 59 -7.52 -5.57 14.27
N GLY A 60 -8.60 -5.78 13.51
CA GLY A 60 -9.84 -6.40 14.01
C GLY A 60 -9.63 -7.83 14.53
N ARG A 61 -8.76 -8.61 13.88
CA ARG A 61 -8.34 -9.94 14.38
C ARG A 61 -7.41 -9.89 15.60
N ARG A 62 -6.84 -8.74 15.92
CA ARG A 62 -5.91 -8.56 17.05
C ARG A 62 -6.63 -8.11 18.33
N ALA A 63 -7.88 -7.68 18.20
CA ALA A 63 -8.71 -7.19 19.29
C ALA A 63 -9.74 -8.23 19.80
N ALA A 64 -9.71 -9.46 19.26
CA ALA A 64 -10.55 -10.59 19.66
C ALA A 64 -9.65 -11.71 20.22
#